data_AF-A0AA88N2Y5-F1
#
_entry.id   AF-A0AA88N2Y5-F1
#
_cell.length_a   1.000
_cell.length_b   1.000
_cell.length_c   1.000
_cell.angle_alpha   90.00
_cell.angle_beta   90.00
_cell.angle_gamma   90.00
#
_symmetry.space_group_name_H-M   'P 1'
#
loop_
_entity.id
_entity.type
_entity.pdbx_description
1 polymer ?
#
loop_
_entity_poly.entity_id
_entity_poly.type
_entity_poly.pdbx_seq_one_letter_code
_entity_poly.pdbx_strand_id
1 'polypeptide(L)'
;MQNRSVAVTVDGEDHVLNWYNVQVGGPRPESYTDDLELAAGLADDRKEQLWVDLKSGAESGWDFTSRWYKTLASFHTTLGDGDSAELYNRAAERRRRSMESVLFDAERGAWFDYNLVTRSKNLDFYPSNLAPVWAQCYSRPEMAEKAVQYLKGSGALQFPNGVPTSLRESGQQWDYPNAWPPLQHMLIDGFSKVPSEEAKGLALDLAQRWIKTNWLAYAKYEAMFEKYDVNGDGKPGGGGEYEVQLGFGWTNGVALQLLDQYGATLTSGSRRVSSGLLLPLVISAVLTLQ
;
A
#
# COMPACT_ATOMS: atom_id res chain seq x y z
N MET A 1 14.03 13.26 17.78
CA MET A 1 13.89 11.82 17.41
C MET A 1 15.10 10.99 17.84
N GLN A 2 15.72 11.22 19.02
CA GLN A 2 16.98 10.53 19.36
C GLN A 2 16.84 9.00 19.53
N ASN A 3 15.62 8.46 19.72
CA ASN A 3 15.41 7.02 19.97
C ASN A 3 14.90 6.21 18.75
N ARG A 4 14.71 6.84 17.58
CA ARG A 4 14.12 6.19 16.38
C ARG A 4 14.91 6.41 15.10
N SER A 5 16.14 6.89 15.23
CA SER A 5 17.07 7.02 14.13
C SER A 5 18.20 6.01 14.30
N VAL A 6 18.54 5.33 13.22
CA VAL A 6 19.60 4.33 13.19
C VAL A 6 20.56 4.66 12.06
N ALA A 7 21.86 4.60 12.34
CA ALA A 7 22.90 4.71 11.32
C ALA A 7 23.18 3.32 10.74
N VAL A 8 23.20 3.23 9.42
CA VAL A 8 23.55 2.03 8.66
C VAL A 8 24.71 2.39 7.74
N THR A 9 25.83 1.71 7.88
CA THR A 9 27.00 1.90 7.01
C THR A 9 26.87 1.03 5.77
N VAL A 10 26.85 1.64 4.59
CA VAL A 10 26.87 0.95 3.28
C VAL A 10 28.02 1.53 2.48
N ASP A 11 28.88 0.68 1.91
CA ASP A 11 30.05 1.09 1.12
C ASP A 11 30.99 2.10 1.82
N GLY A 12 31.05 2.06 3.15
CA GLY A 12 31.87 2.96 3.97
C GLY A 12 31.23 4.32 4.27
N GLU A 13 29.99 4.56 3.83
CA GLU A 13 29.22 5.76 4.15
C GLU A 13 28.10 5.48 5.14
N ASP A 14 27.95 6.35 6.14
CA ASP A 14 26.88 6.25 7.14
C ASP A 14 25.58 6.90 6.63
N HIS A 15 24.50 6.12 6.63
CA HIS A 15 23.17 6.56 6.26
C HIS A 15 22.24 6.51 7.47
N VAL A 16 21.58 7.62 7.77
CA VAL A 16 20.62 7.69 8.89
C VAL A 16 19.21 7.44 8.37
N LEU A 17 18.63 6.33 8.82
CA LEU A 17 17.24 5.96 8.57
C LEU A 17 16.44 5.93 9.87
N ASN A 18 15.15 5.62 9.74
CA ASN A 18 14.26 5.44 10.87
C ASN A 18 13.77 4.00 10.92
N TRP A 19 13.49 3.57 12.13
CA TRP A 19 12.85 2.28 12.43
C TRP A 19 11.73 2.49 13.43
N TYR A 20 10.71 1.64 13.37
CA TYR A 20 9.72 1.56 14.43
C TYR A 20 10.35 0.86 15.62
N ASN A 21 10.31 1.53 16.77
CA ASN A 21 10.94 1.05 18.00
C ASN A 21 10.21 1.65 19.19
N VAL A 22 9.28 0.88 19.73
CA VAL A 22 8.50 1.24 20.91
C VAL A 22 9.19 0.75 22.17
N GLN A 23 9.85 1.66 22.89
CA GLN A 23 10.59 1.35 24.12
C GLN A 23 9.69 1.32 25.36
N VAL A 24 8.66 0.47 25.35
CA VAL A 24 7.77 0.27 26.50
C VAL A 24 7.60 -1.23 26.75
N GLY A 25 8.00 -1.70 27.94
CA GLY A 25 7.84 -3.09 28.36
C GLY A 25 6.38 -3.51 28.61
N GLY A 26 6.15 -4.82 28.71
CA GLY A 26 4.84 -5.43 28.93
C GLY A 26 3.98 -5.59 27.66
N PRO A 27 2.95 -6.44 27.68
CA PRO A 27 2.03 -6.64 26.55
C PRO A 27 1.22 -5.38 26.20
N ARG A 28 0.68 -5.33 24.98
CA ARG A 28 -0.24 -4.28 24.53
C ARG A 28 -1.54 -4.31 25.35
N PRO A 29 -2.00 -3.19 25.96
CA PRO A 29 -3.25 -3.18 26.72
C PRO A 29 -4.48 -3.64 25.92
N GLU A 30 -4.50 -3.37 24.62
CA GLU A 30 -5.60 -3.69 23.70
C GLU A 30 -5.58 -5.15 23.17
N SER A 31 -4.44 -5.83 23.24
CA SER A 31 -4.25 -7.26 22.86
C SER A 31 -3.59 -8.06 24.00
N TYR A 32 -3.93 -7.73 25.26
CA TYR A 32 -3.14 -8.14 26.44
C TYR A 32 -3.02 -9.66 26.60
N THR A 33 -4.14 -10.38 26.47
CA THR A 33 -4.18 -11.85 26.62
C THR A 33 -3.39 -12.54 25.51
N ASP A 34 -3.58 -12.12 24.26
CA ASP A 34 -2.91 -12.71 23.09
C ASP A 34 -1.39 -12.51 23.16
N ASP A 35 -0.93 -11.29 23.54
CA ASP A 35 0.48 -10.98 23.72
C ASP A 35 1.13 -11.79 24.86
N LEU A 36 0.38 -12.11 25.92
CA LEU A 36 0.85 -12.96 27.01
C LEU A 36 0.93 -14.42 26.61
N GLU A 37 -0.08 -14.93 25.90
CA GLU A 37 -0.10 -16.30 25.41
C GLU A 37 1.02 -16.55 24.38
N LEU A 38 1.25 -15.59 23.46
CA LEU A 38 2.33 -15.66 22.49
C LEU A 38 3.72 -15.64 23.14
N ALA A 39 3.87 -14.91 24.26
CA ALA A 39 5.10 -14.83 25.03
C ALA A 39 5.31 -16.01 26.01
N ALA A 40 4.34 -16.93 26.12
CA ALA A 40 4.38 -18.03 27.06
C ALA A 40 5.58 -18.97 26.78
N GLY A 41 6.33 -19.30 27.83
CA GLY A 41 7.51 -20.19 27.72
C GLY A 41 8.80 -19.51 27.25
N LEU A 42 8.79 -18.21 26.95
CA LEU A 42 10.02 -17.44 26.71
C LEU A 42 10.72 -17.04 28.02
N ALA A 43 12.02 -16.79 27.94
CA ALA A 43 12.77 -16.13 29.01
C ALA A 43 12.40 -14.64 29.07
N ASP A 44 12.53 -13.99 30.22
CA ASP A 44 11.97 -12.65 30.46
C ASP A 44 12.56 -11.57 29.54
N ASP A 45 13.86 -11.66 29.21
CA ASP A 45 14.52 -10.80 28.22
C ASP A 45 13.91 -10.96 26.82
N ARG A 46 13.60 -12.20 26.43
CA ARG A 46 12.95 -12.51 25.15
C ARG A 46 11.48 -12.13 25.13
N LYS A 47 10.77 -12.17 26.26
CA LYS A 47 9.39 -11.65 26.37
C LYS A 47 9.37 -10.16 26.17
N GLU A 48 10.28 -9.43 26.82
CA GLU A 48 10.36 -7.99 26.70
C GLU A 48 10.67 -7.57 25.26
N GLN A 49 11.64 -8.21 24.61
CA GLN A 49 11.93 -7.95 23.20
C GLN A 49 10.73 -8.28 22.30
N LEU A 50 10.04 -9.41 22.52
CA LEU A 50 8.84 -9.76 21.77
C LEU A 50 7.75 -8.69 21.90
N TRP A 51 7.49 -8.16 23.10
CA TRP A 51 6.48 -7.11 23.28
C TRP A 51 6.88 -5.78 22.64
N VAL A 52 8.17 -5.43 22.65
CA VAL A 52 8.70 -4.28 21.90
C VAL A 52 8.46 -4.47 20.39
N ASP A 53 8.71 -5.66 19.88
CA ASP A 53 8.53 -5.99 18.46
C ASP A 53 7.04 -5.93 18.07
N LEU A 54 6.14 -6.48 18.89
CA LEU A 54 4.68 -6.43 18.68
C LEU A 54 4.14 -5.00 18.67
N LYS A 55 4.57 -4.17 19.64
CA LYS A 55 4.20 -2.75 19.69
C LYS A 55 4.78 -1.94 18.53
N SER A 56 6.00 -2.26 18.10
CA SER A 56 6.62 -1.62 16.94
C SER A 56 5.92 -2.03 15.64
N GLY A 57 5.43 -3.28 15.58
CA GLY A 57 4.52 -3.75 14.54
C GLY A 57 3.20 -2.98 14.53
N ALA A 58 2.58 -2.75 15.69
CA ALA A 58 1.36 -1.94 15.79
C ALA A 58 1.60 -0.46 15.45
N GLU A 59 2.67 0.14 15.97
CA GLU A 59 3.08 1.52 15.65
C GLU A 59 3.33 1.71 14.16
N SER A 60 3.81 0.66 13.48
CA SER A 60 4.19 0.80 12.09
C SER A 60 3.07 1.44 11.28
N GLY A 61 1.80 1.07 11.51
CA GLY A 61 0.58 1.65 10.88
C GLY A 61 0.61 1.78 9.33
N TRP A 62 1.73 1.32 8.78
CA TRP A 62 2.52 1.62 7.59
C TRP A 62 2.68 3.10 7.15
N ASP A 63 3.22 3.95 8.04
CA ASP A 63 3.70 5.34 7.79
C ASP A 63 5.07 5.61 8.46
N PHE A 64 6.13 6.08 7.79
CA PHE A 64 6.24 7.40 7.14
C PHE A 64 7.23 7.44 5.96
N THR A 65 7.18 8.50 5.14
CA THR A 65 8.05 8.71 3.96
C THR A 65 8.62 10.13 3.85
N SER A 66 9.63 10.37 3.00
CA SER A 66 10.24 11.70 2.78
C SER A 66 9.27 12.75 2.21
N ARG A 67 8.14 12.33 1.63
CA ARG A 67 7.05 13.19 1.15
C ARG A 67 6.65 14.22 2.22
N TRP A 68 6.60 13.81 3.49
CA TRP A 68 6.23 14.68 4.61
C TRP A 68 7.18 15.86 4.78
N TYR A 69 8.48 15.67 4.52
CA TYR A 69 9.45 16.78 4.54
C TYR A 69 9.26 17.74 3.37
N LYS A 70 8.97 17.25 2.17
CA LYS A 70 8.66 18.12 1.02
C LYS A 70 7.39 18.94 1.28
N THR A 71 6.36 18.34 1.88
CA THR A 71 5.14 19.05 2.28
C THR A 71 5.43 20.14 3.31
N LEU A 72 6.22 19.84 4.34
CA LEU A 72 6.64 20.84 5.32
C LEU A 72 7.45 21.97 4.68
N ALA A 73 8.39 21.65 3.79
CA ALA A 73 9.17 22.64 3.05
C ALA A 73 8.28 23.58 2.21
N SER A 74 7.26 23.01 1.56
CA SER A 74 6.27 23.78 0.80
C SER A 74 5.47 24.72 1.71
N PHE A 75 5.00 24.24 2.87
CA PHE A 75 4.26 25.09 3.81
C PHE A 75 5.11 26.25 4.33
N HIS A 76 6.36 25.98 4.74
CA HIS A 76 7.26 27.05 5.21
C HIS A 76 7.58 28.06 4.11
N THR A 77 7.76 27.61 2.86
CA THR A 77 7.88 28.52 1.70
C THR A 77 6.66 29.43 1.58
N THR A 78 5.44 28.88 1.65
CA THR A 78 4.19 29.66 1.57
C THR A 78 4.06 30.66 2.72
N LEU A 79 4.56 30.31 3.91
CA LEU A 79 4.55 31.18 5.09
C LEU A 79 5.69 32.22 5.09
N GLY A 80 6.56 32.24 4.08
CA GLY A 80 7.69 33.17 3.99
C GLY A 80 8.89 32.79 4.86
N ASP A 81 8.91 31.58 5.44
CA ASP A 81 9.98 31.05 6.26
C ASP A 81 10.96 30.22 5.41
N GLY A 82 11.87 30.93 4.73
CA GLY A 82 12.85 30.32 3.84
C GLY A 82 13.85 29.38 4.54
N ASP A 83 14.22 29.68 5.78
CA ASP A 83 15.19 28.89 6.54
C ASP A 83 14.64 27.51 6.90
N SER A 84 13.39 27.45 7.38
CA SER A 84 12.73 26.17 7.67
C SER A 84 12.43 25.40 6.37
N ALA A 85 12.06 26.08 5.30
CA ALA A 85 11.83 25.44 4.00
C ALA A 85 13.09 24.72 3.51
N GLU A 86 14.23 25.40 3.57
CA GLU A 86 15.52 24.87 3.18
C GLU A 86 16.01 23.76 4.13
N LEU A 87 15.74 23.87 5.44
CA LEU A 87 15.99 22.80 6.41
C LEU A 87 15.28 21.51 6.01
N TYR A 88 13.99 21.58 5.68
CA TYR A 88 13.19 20.42 5.31
C TYR A 88 13.54 19.87 3.92
N ASN A 89 13.92 20.72 2.96
CA ASN A 89 14.45 20.27 1.67
C ASN A 89 15.72 19.45 1.84
N ARG A 90 16.66 19.91 2.66
CA ARG A 90 17.88 19.14 2.98
C ARG A 90 17.56 17.84 3.72
N ALA A 91 16.56 17.83 4.60
CA ALA A 91 16.12 16.61 5.28
C ALA A 91 15.51 15.60 4.31
N ALA A 92 14.68 16.05 3.36
CA ALA A 92 14.11 15.21 2.31
C ALA A 92 15.21 14.59 1.44
N GLU A 93 16.19 15.40 1.02
CA GLU A 93 17.30 14.96 0.18
C GLU A 93 18.22 13.95 0.90
N ARG A 94 18.53 14.19 2.18
CA ARG A 94 19.28 13.22 3.00
C ARG A 94 18.53 11.90 3.15
N ARG A 95 17.21 11.93 3.37
CA ARG A 95 16.40 10.71 3.48
C ARG A 95 16.36 9.96 2.15
N ARG A 96 16.12 10.67 1.04
CA ARG A 96 16.09 10.08 -0.30
C ARG A 96 17.39 9.33 -0.61
N ARG A 97 18.55 9.98 -0.39
CA ARG A 97 19.86 9.34 -0.56
C ARG A 97 20.04 8.11 0.34
N SER A 98 19.68 8.21 1.62
CA SER A 98 19.78 7.08 2.56
C SER A 98 18.90 5.90 2.15
N MET A 99 17.67 6.15 1.70
CA MET A 99 16.77 5.10 1.21
C MET A 99 17.28 4.45 -0.07
N GLU A 100 17.87 5.22 -0.98
CA GLU A 100 18.49 4.69 -2.20
C GLU A 100 19.72 3.83 -1.92
N SER A 101 20.62 4.29 -1.04
CA SER A 101 21.83 3.52 -0.72
C SER A 101 21.52 2.23 0.06
N VAL A 102 20.62 2.31 1.04
CA VAL A 102 20.39 1.19 1.97
C VAL A 102 19.30 0.23 1.47
N LEU A 103 18.16 0.77 1.02
CA LEU A 103 16.93 -0.01 0.80
C LEU A 103 16.75 -0.41 -0.67
N PHE A 104 17.21 0.40 -1.64
CA PHE A 104 17.03 0.07 -3.05
C PHE A 104 17.93 -1.09 -3.49
N ASP A 105 17.35 -2.00 -4.26
CA ASP A 105 18.07 -3.07 -4.95
C ASP A 105 17.97 -2.82 -6.46
N ALA A 106 19.11 -2.52 -7.10
CA ALA A 106 19.14 -2.09 -8.49
C ALA A 106 18.88 -3.21 -9.52
N GLU A 107 19.11 -4.47 -9.11
CA GLU A 107 18.85 -5.67 -9.92
C GLU A 107 17.35 -5.95 -9.95
N ARG A 108 16.70 -5.95 -8.78
CA ARG A 108 15.26 -6.18 -8.64
C ARG A 108 14.43 -4.97 -9.02
N GLY A 109 14.96 -3.76 -8.87
CA GLY A 109 14.26 -2.53 -9.21
C GLY A 109 13.25 -2.06 -8.16
N ALA A 110 13.43 -2.41 -6.89
CA ALA A 110 12.52 -2.05 -5.81
C ALA A 110 13.27 -1.77 -4.49
N TRP A 111 12.56 -1.26 -3.49
CA TRP A 111 13.11 -0.98 -2.17
C TRP A 111 12.71 -2.09 -1.19
N PHE A 112 13.63 -2.47 -0.31
CA PHE A 112 13.45 -3.58 0.60
C PHE A 112 13.85 -3.18 2.01
N ASP A 113 13.12 -3.69 2.99
CA ASP A 113 13.47 -3.47 4.40
C ASP A 113 14.87 -4.01 4.67
N TYR A 114 15.64 -3.26 5.45
CA TYR A 114 16.99 -3.64 5.84
C TYR A 114 16.98 -4.19 7.27
N ASN A 115 17.36 -5.46 7.40
CA ASN A 115 17.46 -6.11 8.69
C ASN A 115 18.78 -5.71 9.37
N LEU A 116 18.68 -5.01 10.51
CA LEU A 116 19.83 -4.51 11.25
C LEU A 116 20.66 -5.62 11.93
N VAL A 117 20.05 -6.78 12.20
CA VAL A 117 20.71 -7.93 12.84
C VAL A 117 21.51 -8.72 11.81
N THR A 118 20.87 -9.12 10.72
CA THR A 118 21.53 -9.90 9.65
C THR A 118 22.32 -9.04 8.68
N ARG A 119 22.14 -7.71 8.74
CA ARG A 119 22.75 -6.72 7.86
C ARG A 119 22.47 -7.00 6.38
N SER A 120 21.25 -7.43 6.10
CA SER A 120 20.80 -7.83 4.77
C SER A 120 19.39 -7.30 4.47
N LYS A 121 19.05 -7.17 3.20
CA LYS A 121 17.70 -6.82 2.76
C LYS A 121 16.74 -8.01 2.95
N ASN A 122 15.50 -7.76 3.38
CA ASN A 122 14.42 -8.73 3.25
C ASN A 122 13.85 -8.65 1.82
N LEU A 123 14.05 -9.69 1.02
CA LEU A 123 13.70 -9.71 -0.40
C LEU A 123 12.28 -10.24 -0.70
N ASP A 124 11.49 -10.54 0.33
CA ASP A 124 10.08 -10.86 0.16
C ASP A 124 9.31 -9.70 -0.48
N PHE A 125 8.26 -10.04 -1.23
CA PHE A 125 7.35 -9.07 -1.80
C PHE A 125 6.40 -8.48 -0.74
N TYR A 126 6.34 -7.16 -0.69
CA TYR A 126 5.31 -6.36 -0.05
C TYR A 126 5.01 -5.13 -0.91
N PRO A 127 3.75 -4.64 -1.01
CA PRO A 127 3.45 -3.40 -1.71
C PRO A 127 4.27 -2.18 -1.23
N SER A 128 4.72 -2.16 0.03
CA SER A 128 5.62 -1.12 0.55
C SER A 128 6.97 -1.07 -0.14
N ASN A 129 7.41 -2.13 -0.82
CA ASN A 129 8.62 -2.10 -1.64
C ASN A 129 8.57 -1.00 -2.71
N LEU A 130 7.36 -0.53 -3.02
CA LEU A 130 7.05 0.46 -4.05
C LEU A 130 6.55 1.79 -3.47
N ALA A 131 6.49 1.92 -2.13
CA ALA A 131 6.13 3.15 -1.44
C ALA A 131 6.97 4.37 -1.85
N PRO A 132 8.29 4.24 -2.15
CA PRO A 132 9.08 5.37 -2.64
C PRO A 132 8.58 5.94 -3.97
N VAL A 133 7.93 5.14 -4.81
CA VAL A 133 7.31 5.62 -6.06
C VAL A 133 6.13 6.52 -5.75
N TRP A 134 5.21 6.06 -4.89
CA TRP A 134 4.08 6.86 -4.39
C TRP A 134 4.50 8.18 -3.74
N ALA A 135 5.58 8.13 -2.96
CA ALA A 135 6.12 9.28 -2.27
C ALA A 135 6.95 10.21 -3.15
N GLN A 136 7.25 9.83 -4.39
CA GLN A 136 8.23 10.51 -5.26
C GLN A 136 9.59 10.72 -4.56
N CYS A 137 10.04 9.67 -3.86
CA CYS A 137 11.27 9.60 -3.09
C CYS A 137 12.33 8.80 -3.85
N TYR A 138 12.70 9.26 -5.04
CA TYR A 138 13.76 8.68 -5.86
C TYR A 138 14.43 9.77 -6.71
N SER A 139 15.73 9.64 -6.99
CA SER A 139 16.54 10.61 -7.77
C SER A 139 16.30 10.50 -9.27
N ARG A 140 16.02 9.28 -9.71
CA ARG A 140 16.21 8.83 -11.09
C ARG A 140 14.89 8.28 -11.62
N PRO A 141 14.26 8.92 -12.63
CA PRO A 141 12.95 8.49 -13.16
C PRO A 141 12.90 7.00 -13.54
N GLU A 142 13.99 6.44 -14.04
CA GLU A 142 14.11 5.03 -14.41
C GLU A 142 13.94 4.07 -13.22
N MET A 143 14.13 4.52 -11.98
CA MET A 143 13.86 3.70 -10.80
C MET A 143 12.37 3.41 -10.64
N ALA A 144 11.51 4.37 -10.97
CA ALA A 144 10.06 4.15 -10.95
C ALA A 144 9.62 3.21 -12.09
N GLU A 145 10.23 3.32 -13.27
CA GLU A 145 9.98 2.39 -14.38
C GLU A 145 10.42 0.96 -14.04
N LYS A 146 11.57 0.80 -13.37
CA LYS A 146 12.00 -0.49 -12.84
C LYS A 146 11.05 -1.06 -11.79
N ALA A 147 10.50 -0.21 -10.92
CA ALA A 147 9.52 -0.61 -9.91
C ALA A 147 8.21 -1.14 -10.54
N VAL A 148 7.80 -0.59 -11.69
CA VAL A 148 6.69 -1.12 -12.48
C VAL A 148 7.00 -2.53 -12.99
N GLN A 149 8.20 -2.76 -13.53
CA GLN A 149 8.62 -4.09 -13.97
C GLN A 149 8.75 -5.08 -12.81
N TYR A 150 9.23 -4.62 -11.65
CA TYR A 150 9.26 -5.43 -10.43
C TYR A 150 7.85 -5.92 -10.04
N LEU A 151 6.86 -5.02 -9.97
CA LEU A 151 5.49 -5.44 -9.62
C LEU A 151 4.95 -6.46 -10.62
N LYS A 152 5.18 -6.24 -11.92
CA LYS A 152 4.77 -7.18 -12.97
C LYS A 152 5.42 -8.56 -12.85
N GLY A 153 6.70 -8.60 -12.48
CA GLY A 153 7.46 -9.85 -12.29
C GLY A 153 7.27 -10.52 -10.94
N SER A 154 6.65 -9.84 -9.96
CA SER A 154 6.54 -10.33 -8.58
C SER A 154 5.60 -11.52 -8.37
N GLY A 155 4.68 -11.76 -9.32
CA GLY A 155 3.55 -12.69 -9.14
C GLY A 155 2.35 -12.08 -8.41
N ALA A 156 2.49 -10.90 -7.80
CA ALA A 156 1.41 -10.26 -7.03
C ALA A 156 0.25 -9.71 -7.88
N LEU A 157 0.41 -9.68 -9.21
CA LEU A 157 -0.64 -9.26 -10.16
C LEU A 157 -1.52 -10.42 -10.65
N GLN A 158 -1.26 -11.66 -10.23
CA GLN A 158 -2.03 -12.83 -10.67
C GLN A 158 -3.45 -12.87 -10.11
N PHE A 159 -3.77 -12.00 -9.15
CA PHE A 159 -5.03 -12.03 -8.42
C PHE A 159 -6.07 -11.05 -8.99
N PRO A 160 -7.35 -11.45 -9.04
CA PRO A 160 -8.41 -10.64 -9.65
C PRO A 160 -8.86 -9.46 -8.77
N ASN A 161 -8.73 -9.57 -7.44
CA ASN A 161 -9.39 -8.66 -6.50
C ASN A 161 -8.43 -7.68 -5.78
N GLY A 162 -7.33 -7.33 -6.43
CA GLY A 162 -6.28 -6.45 -5.89
C GLY A 162 -4.95 -7.17 -5.71
N VAL A 163 -3.99 -6.46 -5.12
CA VAL A 163 -2.64 -6.94 -4.83
C VAL A 163 -2.57 -7.34 -3.35
N PRO A 164 -2.16 -8.57 -3.01
CA PRO A 164 -2.11 -9.00 -1.61
C PRO A 164 -0.99 -8.27 -0.87
N THR A 165 -1.10 -8.25 0.46
CA THR A 165 -0.12 -7.60 1.35
C THR A 165 1.26 -8.26 1.26
N SER A 166 1.27 -9.57 1.06
CA SER A 166 2.47 -10.37 0.81
C SER A 166 2.11 -11.55 -0.08
N LEU A 167 3.08 -12.42 -0.37
CA LEU A 167 2.84 -13.73 -0.99
C LEU A 167 2.96 -14.89 0.01
N ARG A 168 2.99 -14.60 1.32
CA ARG A 168 3.16 -15.60 2.38
C ARG A 168 1.82 -15.96 3.01
N GLU A 169 1.51 -17.25 3.07
CA GLU A 169 0.33 -17.76 3.77
C GLU A 169 0.63 -17.94 5.27
N SER A 170 0.58 -16.85 6.04
CA SER A 170 0.92 -16.89 7.48
C SER A 170 -0.29 -17.07 8.40
N GLY A 171 -1.51 -16.84 7.89
CA GLY A 171 -2.72 -16.72 8.69
C GLY A 171 -2.89 -15.36 9.39
N GLN A 172 -1.92 -14.45 9.24
CA GLN A 172 -1.98 -13.09 9.77
C GLN A 172 -2.77 -12.17 8.84
N GLN A 173 -3.30 -11.09 9.41
CA GLN A 173 -4.17 -10.17 8.67
C GLN A 173 -3.43 -9.31 7.62
N TRP A 174 -2.13 -9.02 7.82
CA TRP A 174 -1.27 -8.26 6.90
C TRP A 174 -0.40 -9.20 6.05
N ASP A 175 -1.00 -10.27 5.54
CA ASP A 175 -0.34 -11.25 4.68
C ASP A 175 -1.34 -11.80 3.66
N TYR A 176 -0.88 -12.63 2.72
CA TYR A 176 -1.78 -13.35 1.82
C TYR A 176 -2.82 -14.16 2.62
N PRO A 177 -4.11 -14.14 2.23
CA PRO A 177 -4.66 -13.59 0.97
C PRO A 177 -5.22 -12.16 1.08
N ASN A 178 -4.92 -11.41 2.13
CA ASN A 178 -5.56 -10.12 2.36
C ASN A 178 -4.94 -8.99 1.53
N ALA A 179 -5.80 -8.20 0.90
CA ALA A 179 -5.50 -6.89 0.32
C ALA A 179 -6.13 -5.78 1.17
N TRP A 180 -5.33 -4.73 1.41
CA TRP A 180 -5.74 -3.56 2.19
C TRP A 180 -5.85 -2.33 1.30
N PRO A 181 -6.94 -1.53 1.42
CA PRO A 181 -7.15 -0.29 0.67
C PRO A 181 -5.94 0.66 0.61
N PRO A 182 -5.22 0.98 1.70
CA PRO A 182 -4.06 1.87 1.63
C PRO A 182 -2.93 1.32 0.75
N LEU A 183 -2.71 0.01 0.74
CA LEU A 183 -1.68 -0.61 -0.11
C LEU A 183 -2.08 -0.57 -1.59
N GLN A 184 -3.36 -0.76 -1.89
CA GLN A 184 -3.86 -0.63 -3.27
C GLN A 184 -3.69 0.81 -3.76
N HIS A 185 -4.10 1.77 -2.92
CA HIS A 185 -3.98 3.18 -3.20
C HIS A 185 -2.54 3.60 -3.47
N MET A 186 -1.61 3.17 -2.62
CA MET A 186 -0.19 3.49 -2.76
C MET A 186 0.35 3.05 -4.13
N LEU A 187 0.02 1.83 -4.57
CA LEU A 187 0.41 1.33 -5.89
C LEU A 187 -0.24 2.12 -7.01
N ILE A 188 -1.55 2.33 -6.95
CA ILE A 188 -2.33 2.99 -8.02
C ILE A 188 -1.92 4.46 -8.16
N ASP A 189 -1.96 5.23 -7.08
CA ASP A 189 -1.62 6.67 -7.06
C ASP A 189 -0.12 6.91 -7.30
N GLY A 190 0.74 5.97 -6.89
CA GLY A 190 2.16 6.03 -7.23
C GLY A 190 2.41 5.83 -8.71
N PHE A 191 1.85 4.78 -9.30
CA PHE A 191 2.08 4.45 -10.72
C PHE A 191 1.34 5.39 -11.67
N SER A 192 0.23 6.02 -11.23
CA SER A 192 -0.43 7.05 -12.03
C SER A 192 0.41 8.30 -12.25
N LYS A 193 1.43 8.52 -11.40
CA LYS A 193 2.36 9.66 -11.48
C LYS A 193 3.64 9.32 -12.24
N VAL A 194 3.83 8.05 -12.61
CA VAL A 194 4.95 7.62 -13.45
C VAL A 194 4.63 7.99 -14.91
N PRO A 195 5.57 8.62 -15.66
CA PRO A 195 5.26 9.15 -16.98
C PRO A 195 4.84 8.10 -18.02
N SER A 196 5.35 6.87 -17.95
CA SER A 196 5.10 5.85 -18.96
C SER A 196 3.64 5.43 -19.04
N GLU A 197 3.17 5.21 -20.28
CA GLU A 197 1.81 4.70 -20.54
C GLU A 197 1.62 3.29 -19.98
N GLU A 198 2.70 2.52 -19.85
CA GLU A 198 2.70 1.23 -19.19
C GLU A 198 2.34 1.34 -17.71
N ALA A 199 2.97 2.27 -16.98
CA ALA A 199 2.68 2.49 -15.57
C ALA A 199 1.25 3.02 -15.36
N LYS A 200 0.82 3.99 -16.19
CA LYS A 200 -0.56 4.52 -16.14
C LYS A 200 -1.59 3.45 -16.47
N GLY A 201 -1.32 2.60 -17.45
CA GLY A 201 -2.17 1.47 -17.82
C GLY A 201 -2.29 0.46 -16.68
N LEU A 202 -1.19 0.14 -16.00
CA LEU A 202 -1.20 -0.72 -14.83
C LEU A 202 -1.97 -0.09 -13.65
N ALA A 203 -1.79 1.21 -13.40
CA ALA A 203 -2.55 1.92 -12.37
C ALA A 203 -4.07 1.87 -12.64
N LEU A 204 -4.49 2.08 -13.89
CA LEU A 204 -5.90 1.98 -14.30
C LEU A 204 -6.44 0.56 -14.14
N ASP A 205 -5.68 -0.47 -14.54
CA ASP A 205 -6.08 -1.87 -14.37
C ASP A 205 -6.28 -2.22 -12.88
N LEU A 206 -5.34 -1.82 -12.02
CA LEU A 206 -5.45 -2.01 -10.58
C LEU A 206 -6.66 -1.26 -9.99
N ALA A 207 -6.91 -0.02 -10.43
CA ALA A 207 -8.10 0.74 -10.03
C ALA A 207 -9.40 0.03 -10.44
N GLN A 208 -9.45 -0.51 -11.67
CA GLN A 208 -10.59 -1.25 -12.19
C GLN A 208 -10.86 -2.52 -11.40
N ARG A 209 -9.82 -3.29 -11.04
CA ARG A 209 -9.95 -4.48 -10.18
C ARG A 209 -10.49 -4.09 -8.82
N TRP A 210 -9.85 -3.11 -8.17
CA TRP A 210 -10.20 -2.71 -6.80
C TRP A 210 -11.62 -2.17 -6.67
N ILE A 211 -12.02 -1.23 -7.53
CA ILE A 211 -13.39 -0.68 -7.50
C ILE A 211 -14.43 -1.76 -7.80
N LYS A 212 -14.14 -2.68 -8.73
CA LYS A 212 -15.04 -3.80 -9.01
C LYS A 212 -15.18 -4.73 -7.81
N THR A 213 -14.08 -5.05 -7.13
CA THR A 213 -14.09 -5.84 -5.88
C THR A 213 -14.92 -5.17 -4.81
N ASN A 214 -14.69 -3.88 -4.56
CA ASN A 214 -15.47 -3.12 -3.58
C ASN A 214 -16.97 -3.11 -3.93
N TRP A 215 -17.31 -2.88 -5.19
CA TRP A 215 -18.69 -2.90 -5.66
C TRP A 215 -19.37 -4.26 -5.49
N LEU A 216 -18.70 -5.35 -5.88
CA LEU A 216 -19.25 -6.71 -5.76
C LEU A 216 -19.45 -7.11 -4.29
N ALA A 217 -18.48 -6.79 -3.44
CA ALA A 217 -18.61 -7.03 -2.00
C ALA A 217 -19.74 -6.20 -1.39
N TYR A 218 -19.85 -4.91 -1.74
CA TYR A 218 -20.94 -4.06 -1.29
C TYR A 218 -22.31 -4.58 -1.74
N ALA A 219 -22.44 -5.00 -3.01
CA ALA A 219 -23.69 -5.54 -3.53
C ALA A 219 -24.12 -6.86 -2.88
N LYS A 220 -23.15 -7.67 -2.42
CA LYS A 220 -23.41 -8.98 -1.82
C LYS A 220 -23.62 -8.93 -0.31
N TYR A 221 -22.81 -8.14 0.40
CA TYR A 221 -22.76 -8.11 1.85
C TYR A 221 -23.34 -6.82 2.44
N GLU A 222 -23.82 -5.90 1.60
CA GLU A 222 -24.45 -4.62 1.97
C GLU A 222 -23.53 -3.71 2.82
N ALA A 223 -22.21 -3.90 2.71
CA ALA A 223 -21.21 -3.17 3.46
C ALA A 223 -19.85 -3.08 2.75
N MET A 224 -19.05 -2.10 3.18
CA MET A 224 -17.63 -2.00 2.87
C MET A 224 -16.82 -2.55 4.04
N PHE A 225 -15.62 -3.07 3.78
CA PHE A 225 -14.83 -3.81 4.76
C PHE A 225 -13.44 -3.22 4.91
N GLU A 226 -12.82 -3.49 6.06
CA GLU A 226 -11.45 -3.10 6.36
C GLU A 226 -10.43 -3.63 5.34
N LYS A 227 -10.61 -4.89 4.91
CA LYS A 227 -9.71 -5.66 4.04
C LYS A 227 -10.49 -6.70 3.22
N TYR A 228 -9.92 -7.13 2.10
CA TYR A 228 -10.58 -8.01 1.12
C TYR A 228 -9.67 -9.19 0.75
N ASP A 229 -10.26 -10.35 0.49
CA ASP A 229 -9.55 -11.51 -0.04
C ASP A 229 -9.23 -11.29 -1.52
N VAL A 230 -7.96 -11.41 -1.92
CA VAL A 230 -7.55 -11.21 -3.31
C VAL A 230 -8.06 -12.32 -4.25
N ASN A 231 -8.50 -13.45 -3.71
CA ASN A 231 -9.02 -14.59 -4.44
C ASN A 231 -10.55 -14.56 -4.55
N GLY A 232 -11.09 -15.50 -5.32
CA GLY A 232 -12.53 -15.75 -5.39
C GLY A 232 -13.34 -14.52 -5.80
N ASP A 233 -14.39 -14.23 -5.04
CA ASP A 233 -15.34 -13.15 -5.29
C ASP A 233 -14.99 -11.83 -4.58
N GLY A 234 -13.81 -11.72 -3.97
CA GLY A 234 -13.44 -10.51 -3.23
C GLY A 234 -14.22 -10.35 -1.94
N LYS A 235 -14.54 -11.47 -1.27
CA LYS A 235 -15.16 -11.49 0.06
C LYS A 235 -14.32 -10.72 1.09
N PRO A 236 -14.91 -10.34 2.24
CA PRO A 236 -14.16 -9.77 3.35
C PRO A 236 -12.97 -10.65 3.70
N GLY A 237 -11.80 -10.03 3.87
CA GLY A 237 -10.59 -10.71 4.31
C GLY A 237 -10.71 -11.16 5.78
N GLY A 238 -9.71 -11.90 6.26
CA GLY A 238 -9.73 -12.46 7.62
C GLY A 238 -8.34 -12.63 8.22
N GLY A 239 -8.22 -13.51 9.22
CA GLY A 239 -6.95 -13.78 9.90
C GLY A 239 -6.54 -12.70 10.91
N GLY A 240 -5.49 -12.99 11.67
CA GLY A 240 -5.05 -12.16 12.79
C GLY A 240 -5.87 -12.34 14.07
N GLU A 241 -5.79 -11.35 14.95
CA GLU A 241 -6.32 -11.39 16.33
C GLU A 241 -7.82 -11.10 16.44
N TYR A 242 -8.46 -10.57 15.39
CA TYR A 242 -9.86 -10.16 15.45
C TYR A 242 -10.62 -10.28 14.11
N GLU A 243 -11.94 -10.34 14.21
CA GLU A 243 -12.88 -10.43 13.08
C GLU A 243 -12.85 -9.17 12.20
N VAL A 244 -13.12 -9.33 10.91
CA VAL A 244 -13.10 -8.21 9.95
C VAL A 244 -14.11 -7.10 10.31
N GLN A 245 -13.67 -5.84 10.19
CA GLN A 245 -14.47 -4.67 10.58
C GLN A 245 -15.27 -4.07 9.40
N LEU A 246 -16.44 -3.50 9.72
CA LEU A 246 -17.43 -2.96 8.77
C LEU A 246 -17.32 -1.43 8.58
N GLY A 247 -17.76 -0.96 7.39
CA GLY A 247 -17.96 0.44 7.02
C GLY A 247 -16.70 1.20 6.56
N PHE A 248 -15.54 0.57 6.54
CA PHE A 248 -14.28 1.17 6.99
C PHE A 248 -13.78 2.44 6.25
N GLY A 249 -13.33 3.43 7.02
CA GLY A 249 -13.01 4.79 6.55
C GLY A 249 -12.01 4.86 5.39
N TRP A 250 -10.89 4.15 5.46
CA TRP A 250 -9.92 4.14 4.35
C TRP A 250 -10.48 3.49 3.08
N THR A 251 -11.45 2.58 3.20
CA THR A 251 -11.96 1.80 2.07
C THR A 251 -12.85 2.71 1.26
N ASN A 252 -13.71 3.43 1.98
CA ASN A 252 -14.56 4.46 1.41
C ASN A 252 -13.71 5.58 0.78
N GLY A 253 -12.69 6.07 1.49
CA GLY A 253 -11.82 7.13 1.00
C GLY A 253 -11.08 6.75 -0.28
N VAL A 254 -10.46 5.57 -0.31
CA VAL A 254 -9.75 5.07 -1.50
C VAL A 254 -10.73 4.84 -2.65
N ALA A 255 -11.88 4.22 -2.40
CA ALA A 255 -12.88 3.99 -3.45
C ALA A 255 -13.38 5.32 -4.06
N LEU A 256 -13.69 6.32 -3.22
CA LEU A 256 -14.12 7.64 -3.69
C LEU A 256 -13.03 8.35 -4.50
N GLN A 257 -11.78 8.33 -4.05
CA GLN A 257 -10.68 8.94 -4.80
C GLN A 257 -10.49 8.26 -6.16
N LEU A 258 -10.52 6.94 -6.22
CA LEU A 258 -10.33 6.21 -7.47
C LEU A 258 -11.51 6.42 -8.44
N LEU A 259 -12.73 6.55 -7.92
CA LEU A 259 -13.90 6.92 -8.72
C LEU A 259 -13.80 8.35 -9.25
N ASP A 260 -13.27 9.30 -8.47
CA ASP A 260 -13.01 10.66 -8.94
C ASP A 260 -11.94 10.67 -10.05
N GLN A 261 -10.83 9.98 -9.82
CA GLN A 261 -9.68 9.95 -10.74
C GLN A 261 -9.94 9.17 -12.03
N TYR A 262 -10.65 8.05 -11.95
CA TYR A 262 -10.81 7.09 -13.05
C TYR A 262 -12.27 6.87 -13.48
N GLY A 263 -13.26 7.53 -12.88
CA GLY A 263 -14.69 7.25 -13.11
C GLY A 263 -15.12 7.35 -14.57
N ALA A 264 -14.47 8.18 -15.38
CA ALA A 264 -14.75 8.31 -16.81
C ALA A 264 -14.24 7.12 -17.66
N THR A 265 -13.25 6.37 -17.17
CA THR A 265 -12.60 5.26 -17.88
C THR A 265 -12.95 3.89 -17.31
N LEU A 266 -13.33 3.83 -16.03
CA LEU A 266 -13.80 2.60 -15.39
C LEU A 266 -15.06 2.04 -16.06
N THR A 267 -15.18 0.72 -16.05
CA THR A 267 -16.32 -0.01 -16.61
C THR A 267 -16.97 -0.89 -15.55
N SER A 268 -18.28 -1.08 -15.64
CA SER A 268 -19.02 -2.00 -14.76
C SER A 268 -18.85 -3.47 -15.14
N GLY A 269 -18.09 -3.78 -16.20
CA GLY A 269 -17.94 -5.14 -16.72
C GLY A 269 -19.20 -5.72 -17.37
N SER A 270 -20.27 -4.93 -17.54
CA SER A 270 -21.38 -5.32 -18.41
C SER A 270 -20.86 -5.36 -19.86
N ARG A 271 -21.04 -6.49 -20.55
CA ARG A 271 -20.81 -6.55 -22.00
C ARG A 271 -21.53 -5.36 -22.62
N ARG A 272 -20.84 -4.54 -23.42
CA ARG A 272 -21.51 -3.59 -24.30
C ARG A 272 -22.58 -4.38 -25.05
N VAL A 273 -23.86 -4.13 -24.73
CA VAL A 273 -24.92 -4.51 -25.65
C VAL A 273 -24.60 -3.70 -26.90
N SER A 274 -24.14 -4.37 -27.95
CA SER A 274 -23.92 -3.69 -29.20
C SER A 274 -25.23 -3.01 -29.57
N SER A 275 -25.16 -1.74 -29.97
CA SER A 275 -26.30 -0.95 -30.42
C SER A 275 -27.01 -1.56 -31.64
N GLY A 276 -26.59 -2.73 -32.12
CA GLY A 276 -27.14 -3.46 -33.25
C GLY A 276 -28.32 -4.39 -32.93
N LEU A 277 -28.84 -4.39 -31.70
CA LEU A 277 -30.04 -5.19 -31.33
C LEU A 277 -31.29 -4.33 -31.01
N LEU A 278 -31.26 -3.02 -31.29
CA LEU A 278 -32.41 -2.12 -31.09
C LEU A 278 -33.24 -1.81 -32.35
N LEU A 279 -33.27 -2.71 -33.33
CA LEU A 279 -34.30 -2.76 -34.37
C LEU A 279 -34.71 -4.23 -34.58
N PRO A 280 -36.00 -4.64 -34.48
CA PRO A 280 -37.21 -3.88 -34.80
C PRO A 280 -38.32 -3.99 -33.74
N LEU A 281 -38.76 -2.87 -33.16
CA LEU A 281 -40.07 -2.79 -32.47
C LEU A 281 -40.87 -1.55 -32.89
N VAL A 282 -40.50 -0.96 -34.02
CA VAL A 282 -41.27 0.09 -34.70
C VAL A 282 -41.48 -0.39 -36.13
N ILE A 283 -42.55 -1.16 -36.34
CA ILE A 283 -43.38 -1.32 -37.56
C ILE A 283 -44.27 -2.55 -37.27
N SER A 284 -45.31 -2.35 -36.47
CA SER A 284 -46.51 -3.23 -36.47
C SER A 284 -47.77 -2.48 -36.01
N ALA A 285 -47.77 -1.15 -36.08
CA ALA A 285 -48.92 -0.30 -35.73
C ALA A 285 -49.40 0.57 -36.91
N VAL A 286 -49.22 0.11 -38.14
CA VAL A 286 -49.88 0.67 -39.32
C VAL A 286 -50.41 -0.49 -40.17
N LEU A 287 -51.44 -1.16 -39.66
CA LEU A 287 -52.38 -2.01 -40.41
C LEU A 287 -53.52 -2.36 -39.45
N THR A 288 -54.27 -1.34 -39.06
CA THR A 288 -55.65 -1.42 -38.54
C THR A 288 -56.13 0.00 -38.30
N LEU A 289 -56.54 0.68 -39.37
CA LEU A 289 -57.66 1.63 -39.44
C LEU A 289 -57.65 2.31 -40.82
N GLN A 290 -58.79 2.17 -41.49
CA GLN A 290 -59.18 2.60 -42.85
C GLN A 290 -58.76 1.70 -44.01
#